data_AF-A0A4Y8C5K4-F1
#
_entry.id   AF-A0A4Y8C5K4-F1
#
_cell.length_a   1.000
_cell.length_b   1.000
_cell.length_c   1.000
_cell.angle_alpha   90.00
_cell.angle_beta   90.00
_cell.angle_gamma   90.00
#
_symmetry.space_group_name_H-M   'P 1'
#
loop_
_entity.id
_entity.type
_entity.pdbx_description
1 polymer ?
#
loop_
_entity_poly.entity_id
_entity_poly.type
_entity_poly.pdbx_seq_one_letter_code
_entity_poly.pdbx_strand_id
1 'polypeptide(L)' 'LDHFVNASLFNGYAWESVSSHAWRERNRKKWARIVIKITDFFQKDHCKRANKREQPVVDFILSRNLDKQTIGK' A
#
# COMPACT_ATOMS: atom_id res chain seq x y z
N LEU A 1 -13.81 18.48 7.23
CA LEU A 1 -13.86 17.02 7.04
C LEU A 1 -13.28 16.64 5.68
N ASP A 2 -13.63 17.38 4.63
CA ASP A 2 -13.20 17.14 3.24
C ASP A 2 -11.69 17.23 3.03
N HIS A 3 -10.99 18.14 3.73
CA HIS A 3 -9.53 18.17 3.69
C HIS A 3 -8.88 16.98 4.39
N PHE A 4 -9.50 16.41 5.45
CA PHE A 4 -8.94 15.26 6.16
C PHE A 4 -9.20 13.97 5.39
N VAL A 5 -10.40 13.82 4.82
CA VAL A 5 -10.76 12.72 3.89
C VAL A 5 -9.87 12.79 2.65
N ASN A 6 -9.71 13.96 2.04
CA ASN A 6 -8.81 14.15 0.90
C ASN A 6 -7.34 13.91 1.27
N ALA A 7 -6.86 14.42 2.42
CA ALA A 7 -5.49 14.22 2.89
C ALA A 7 -5.21 12.85 3.51
N SER A 8 -6.22 12.01 3.76
CA SER A 8 -6.06 10.65 4.30
C SER A 8 -6.28 9.58 3.24
N LEU A 9 -7.29 9.75 2.38
CA LEU A 9 -7.72 8.76 1.37
C LEU A 9 -7.19 9.04 -0.03
N PHE A 10 -7.07 10.31 -0.45
CA PHE A 10 -6.66 10.67 -1.82
C PHE A 10 -5.23 11.25 -1.89
N ASN A 11 -4.70 11.76 -0.78
CA ASN A 11 -3.37 12.36 -0.67
C ASN A 11 -2.65 11.95 0.64
N GLY A 12 -3.06 10.83 1.24
CA GLY A 12 -2.66 10.41 2.59
C GLY A 12 -2.01 9.05 2.70
N TYR A 13 -1.56 8.72 3.92
CA TYR A 13 -0.92 7.44 4.24
C TYR A 13 -1.72 6.22 3.78
N ALA A 14 -3.06 6.27 3.76
CA ALA A 14 -3.86 5.15 3.27
C ALA A 14 -3.66 4.93 1.76
N TRP A 15 -3.48 5.99 0.97
CA TRP A 15 -3.18 5.90 -0.46
C TRP A 15 -1.78 5.36 -0.72
N GLU A 16 -0.77 5.79 0.04
CA GLU A 16 0.58 5.24 -0.03
C GLU A 16 0.59 3.76 0.34
N SER A 17 -0.17 3.35 1.35
CA SER A 17 -0.27 1.94 1.76
C SER A 17 -1.04 1.07 0.79
N VAL A 18 -2.16 1.55 0.22
CA VAL A 18 -2.86 0.84 -0.86
C VAL A 18 -1.97 0.73 -2.10
N SER A 19 -1.25 1.80 -2.45
CA SER A 19 -0.31 1.81 -3.58
C SER A 19 0.85 0.85 -3.37
N SER A 20 1.40 0.81 -2.15
CA SER A 20 2.43 -0.14 -1.76
C SER A 20 1.91 -1.57 -1.84
N HIS A 21 0.72 -1.84 -1.30
CA HIS A 21 0.11 -3.16 -1.33
C HIS A 21 -0.22 -3.62 -2.75
N ALA A 22 -0.74 -2.72 -3.58
CA ALA A 22 -1.00 -2.97 -4.99
C ALA A 22 0.29 -3.37 -5.73
N TRP A 23 1.43 -2.72 -5.44
CA TRP A 23 2.71 -3.10 -6.05
C TRP A 23 3.14 -4.53 -5.69
N ARG A 24 2.95 -4.96 -4.44
CA ARG A 24 3.24 -6.35 -4.00
C ARG A 24 2.33 -7.36 -4.67
N GLU A 25 1.05 -7.04 -4.81
CA GLU A 25 0.01 -7.93 -5.36
C GLU A 25 -0.16 -7.84 -6.89
N ARG A 26 0.67 -7.03 -7.58
CA ARG A 26 0.54 -6.74 -9.02
C ARG A 26 0.46 -7.97 -9.93
N ASN A 27 1.09 -9.07 -9.53
CA ASN A 27 1.10 -10.32 -10.29
C ASN A 27 -0.05 -11.29 -9.91
N ARG A 28 -0.70 -11.08 -8.75
CA ARG A 28 -1.71 -11.99 -8.20
C ARG A 28 -3.13 -11.45 -8.31
N LYS A 29 -3.32 -10.13 -8.24
CA LYS A 29 -4.65 -9.51 -8.14
C LYS A 29 -4.91 -8.54 -9.29
N LYS A 30 -6.09 -8.65 -9.91
CA LYS A 30 -6.50 -7.75 -11.01
C LYS A 30 -6.72 -6.31 -10.54
N TRP A 31 -7.28 -6.11 -9.34
CA TRP A 31 -7.48 -4.78 -8.76
C TRP A 31 -6.15 -4.03 -8.57
N ALA A 32 -5.08 -4.75 -8.20
CA ALA A 32 -3.76 -4.16 -8.00
C ALA A 32 -3.20 -3.56 -9.30
N ARG A 33 -3.42 -4.23 -10.42
CA ARG A 33 -3.02 -3.73 -11.76
C ARG A 33 -3.83 -2.50 -12.16
N ILE A 34 -5.10 -2.41 -11.77
CA ILE A 34 -5.95 -1.24 -12.02
C ILE A 34 -5.44 -0.05 -11.21
N VAL A 35 -5.18 -0.24 -9.91
CA VAL A 35 -4.62 0.80 -9.04
C VAL A 35 -3.30 1.31 -9.60
N ILE A 36 -2.35 0.42 -9.92
CA ILE A 36 -1.05 0.81 -10.49
C ILE A 36 -1.22 1.62 -11.77
N LYS A 37 -2.11 1.19 -12.69
CA LYS A 37 -2.36 1.93 -13.94
C LYS A 37 -2.91 3.33 -13.70
N ILE A 38 -3.89 3.45 -12.79
CA ILE A 38 -4.49 4.75 -12.47
C ILE A 38 -3.44 5.65 -11.80
N THR A 39 -2.72 5.16 -10.80
CA THR A 39 -1.69 5.94 -10.11
C THR A 39 -0.54 6.32 -11.01
N ASP A 40 -0.08 5.42 -11.89
CA ASP A 40 1.03 5.71 -12.82
C ASP A 40 0.64 6.74 -13.88
N PHE A 41 -0.64 6.85 -14.20
CA PHE A 41 -1.16 7.90 -15.09
C PHE A 41 -1.02 9.29 -14.46
N PHE A 42 -1.31 9.43 -13.17
CA PHE A 42 -1.15 10.70 -12.45
C PHE A 42 0.31 10.98 -12.04
N GLN A 43 1.04 9.93 -11.63
CA GLN A 43 2.44 10.02 -11.22
C GLN A 43 3.17 8.71 -11.56
N LYS A 44 4.08 8.76 -12.52
CA LYS A 44 4.88 7.59 -12.92
C LYS A 44 5.60 6.94 -11.75
N ASP A 45 5.57 5.61 -11.70
CA ASP A 45 6.22 4.77 -10.69
C ASP A 45 5.75 5.04 -9.24
N HIS A 46 4.54 5.58 -9.05
CA HIS A 46 4.02 5.92 -7.72
C HIS A 46 3.96 4.70 -6.80
N CYS A 47 3.28 3.61 -7.22
CA CYS A 47 3.16 2.39 -6.43
C CYS A 47 4.50 1.72 -6.13
N LYS A 48 5.44 1.77 -7.07
CA LYS A 48 6.81 1.23 -6.89
C LYS A 48 7.56 2.00 -5.80
N ARG A 49 7.47 3.34 -5.82
CA ARG A 49 8.11 4.22 -4.82
C ARG A 49 7.47 4.07 -3.45
N ALA A 50 6.14 4.03 -3.38
CA ALA A 50 5.41 3.75 -2.15
C ALA A 50 5.86 2.41 -1.56
N ASN A 51 5.94 1.36 -2.37
CA ASN A 51 6.44 0.06 -1.91
C ASN A 51 7.87 0.09 -1.42
N LYS A 52 8.78 0.81 -2.11
CA LYS A 52 10.17 0.92 -1.66
C LYS A 52 10.27 1.53 -0.25
N ARG A 53 9.36 2.43 0.13
CA ARG A 53 9.32 3.06 1.46
C ARG A 53 8.72 2.14 2.52
N GLU A 54 7.65 1.42 2.18
CA GLU A 54 6.91 0.59 3.14
C GLU A 54 7.52 -0.82 3.32
N GLN A 55 8.23 -1.34 2.31
CA GLN A 55 8.75 -2.72 2.32
C GLN A 55 9.59 -3.04 3.57
N PRO A 56 10.51 -2.18 4.05
CA PRO A 56 11.26 -2.47 5.28
C PRO A 56 10.38 -2.67 6.53
N VAL A 57 9.26 -1.94 6.61
CA VAL A 57 8.29 -2.07 7.71
C VAL A 57 7.53 -3.39 7.58
N VAL A 58 7.10 -3.73 6.37
CA VAL A 58 6.42 -5.01 6.08
C VAL A 58 7.34 -6.18 6.38
N ASP A 59 8.60 -6.11 5.94
CA ASP A 59 9.60 -7.15 6.18
C ASP A 59 9.86 -7.32 7.67
N PHE A 60 9.93 -6.22 8.44
CA PHE A 60 10.06 -6.26 9.89
C PHE A 60 8.85 -6.94 10.54
N ILE A 61 7.63 -6.53 10.21
CA ILE A 61 6.38 -7.12 10.72
C ILE A 61 6.36 -8.63 10.49
N LEU A 62 6.66 -9.07 9.26
CA LEU A 62 6.68 -10.48 8.88
C LEU A 62 7.81 -11.25 9.57
N SER A 63 9.01 -10.68 9.68
CA SER A 63 10.15 -11.31 10.36
C SER A 63 9.88 -11.59 11.84
N ARG A 64 9.01 -10.78 12.45
CA ARG A 64 8.61 -10.88 13.85
C ARG A 64 7.27 -11.60 14.03
N ASN A 65 6.66 -12.11 12.95
CA ASN A 65 5.34 -12.75 12.95
C ASN A 65 4.25 -11.87 13.59
N LEU A 66 4.37 -10.55 13.48
CA LEU A 66 3.43 -9.58 14.07
C LEU A 66 2.10 -9.52 13.30
N ASP A 67 2.05 -10.13 12.11
CA ASP A 67 0.84 -10.32 11.32
C ASP A 67 -0.06 -11.45 11.86
N LYS A 68 0.44 -12.31 12.75
CA LYS A 68 -0.29 -13.46 13.28
C LYS A 68 -1.01 -13.10 14.58
N GLN A 69 -2.26 -13.54 14.70
CA GLN A 69 -2.98 -13.48 15.97
C GLN A 69 -2.32 -14.40 17.01
N THR A 70 -1.94 -13.82 18.15
CA THR A 70 -1.26 -14.50 19.27
C THR A 70 -2.15 -14.70 20.50
N ILE A 71 -3.25 -13.95 20.64
CA ILE A 71 -4.20 -14.06 21.76
C ILE A 71 -5.52 -14.65 21.24
N GLY A 72 -6.07 -15.64 21.95
CA GLY A 72 -7.38 -16.24 21.64
C GLY A 72 -7.39 -17.21 20.47
N LYS A 73 -6.32 -17.98 20.28
CA LYS A 73 -6.29 -19.17 19.41
C LYS A 73 -6.68 -20.43 20.17
#